data_AF-A0A1S3D899-F1
#
_entry.id   AF-A0A1S3D899-F1
#
_cell.length_a   1.000
_cell.length_b   1.000
_cell.length_c   1.000
_cell.angle_alpha   90.00
_cell.angle_beta   90.00
_cell.angle_gamma   90.00
#
_symmetry.space_group_name_H-M   'P 1'
#
loop_
_entity.id
_entity.type
_entity.pdbx_description
1 polymer ?
#
loop_
_entity_poly.entity_id
_entity_poly.type
_entity_poly.pdbx_seq_one_letter_code
_entity_poly.pdbx_strand_id
1 'polypeptide(L)'
;MKRVKFRTNLEHEYIQNFKILQAAFKKMNVDKIVPIDKLVKGRFQDNFEFLQWFKKFFDVNNTVADYDPVGARGGEAMGNGSVRSISATQIHKRTTPAVAPRPVAPKQPVAKSTAAAPRAGLNSRGTPAGRVDNNSSRVDELNSQMMDLKLTVDGLEKERDFYFGKLRDIEVLCQEHEGETPVIQNILNILYATEASTDEIVAQEDENQNSTF
;
A
#
# COMPACT_ATOMS: atom_id res chain seq x y z
N MET A 1 -21.06 -10.17 -17.73
CA MET A 1 -20.32 -9.85 -16.49
C MET A 1 -20.94 -10.40 -15.20
N LYS A 2 -22.24 -10.79 -15.15
CA LYS A 2 -22.93 -11.28 -13.93
C LYS A 2 -22.26 -12.43 -13.14
N ARG A 3 -21.38 -13.21 -13.79
CA ARG A 3 -20.67 -14.33 -13.16
C ARG A 3 -19.32 -13.94 -12.55
N VAL A 4 -18.81 -12.74 -12.86
CA VAL A 4 -17.54 -12.25 -12.35
C VAL A 4 -17.80 -11.65 -10.98
N LYS A 5 -17.03 -12.06 -9.98
CA LYS A 5 -17.08 -11.49 -8.64
C LYS A 5 -16.14 -10.29 -8.57
N PHE A 6 -16.70 -9.08 -8.60
CA PHE A 6 -15.91 -7.84 -8.58
C PHE A 6 -15.45 -7.42 -7.18
N ARG A 7 -16.16 -7.87 -6.14
CA ARG A 7 -15.89 -7.56 -4.73
C ARG A 7 -15.63 -8.85 -3.97
N THR A 8 -14.36 -9.27 -3.94
CA THR A 8 -13.91 -10.47 -3.23
C THR A 8 -12.47 -10.32 -2.78
N ASN A 9 -12.15 -10.98 -1.66
CA ASN A 9 -10.81 -11.18 -1.14
C ASN A 9 -10.43 -12.67 -1.02
N LEU A 10 -11.18 -13.57 -1.66
CA LEU A 10 -11.06 -15.01 -1.52
C LEU A 10 -10.37 -15.61 -2.75
N GLU A 11 -9.27 -16.34 -2.53
CA GLU A 11 -8.45 -16.91 -3.62
C GLU A 11 -9.27 -17.81 -4.56
N HIS A 12 -10.18 -18.63 -4.01
CA HIS A 12 -11.02 -19.51 -4.81
C HIS A 12 -11.98 -18.75 -5.73
N GLU A 13 -12.38 -17.53 -5.38
CA GLU A 13 -13.20 -16.66 -6.23
C GLU A 13 -12.37 -16.00 -7.33
N TYR A 14 -11.10 -15.66 -7.07
CA TYR A 14 -10.16 -15.23 -8.12
C TYR A 14 -9.94 -16.33 -9.16
N ILE A 15 -9.75 -17.58 -8.72
CA ILE A 15 -9.63 -18.73 -9.63
C ILE A 15 -10.87 -18.85 -10.52
N GLN A 16 -12.08 -18.70 -9.97
CA GLN A 16 -13.32 -18.71 -10.74
C GLN A 16 -13.37 -17.59 -11.78
N ASN A 17 -12.98 -16.36 -11.40
CA ASN A 17 -12.91 -15.22 -12.31
C ASN A 17 -11.92 -15.48 -13.47
N PHE A 18 -10.72 -15.99 -13.20
CA PHE A 18 -9.75 -16.31 -14.26
C PHE A 18 -10.20 -17.46 -15.16
N LYS A 19 -10.94 -18.44 -14.64
CA LYS A 19 -11.56 -19.48 -15.49
C LYS A 19 -12.59 -18.92 -16.46
N ILE A 20 -13.32 -17.87 -16.08
CA ILE A 20 -14.23 -17.15 -17.00
C ILE A 20 -13.42 -16.49 -18.12
N LEU A 21 -12.29 -15.85 -17.79
CA LEU A 21 -11.40 -15.25 -18.80
C LEU A 21 -10.83 -16.30 -19.76
N GLN A 22 -10.32 -17.41 -19.23
CA GLN A 22 -9.78 -18.50 -20.04
C GLN A 22 -10.84 -19.09 -21.00
N ALA A 23 -12.08 -19.23 -20.52
CA ALA A 23 -13.19 -19.66 -21.37
C ALA A 23 -13.49 -18.66 -22.49
N ALA A 24 -13.39 -17.35 -22.23
CA ALA A 24 -13.54 -16.31 -23.24
C ALA A 24 -12.41 -16.37 -24.29
N PHE A 25 -11.15 -16.55 -23.88
CA PHE A 25 -10.02 -16.74 -24.79
C PHE A 25 -10.19 -17.97 -25.68
N LYS A 26 -10.63 -19.10 -25.10
CA LYS A 26 -10.92 -20.32 -25.87
C LYS A 26 -12.02 -20.09 -26.90
N LYS A 27 -13.07 -19.33 -26.56
CA LYS A 27 -14.17 -19.01 -27.48
C LYS A 27 -13.74 -18.11 -28.64
N MET A 28 -12.75 -17.26 -28.41
CA MET A 28 -12.20 -16.32 -29.40
C MET A 28 -10.92 -16.84 -30.07
N ASN A 29 -10.57 -18.12 -29.86
CA ASN A 29 -9.36 -18.75 -30.41
C ASN A 29 -8.07 -18.00 -30.09
N VAL A 30 -7.94 -17.50 -28.85
CA VAL A 30 -6.71 -16.86 -28.35
C VAL A 30 -5.82 -17.94 -27.73
N ASP A 31 -4.67 -18.22 -28.34
CA ASP A 31 -3.74 -19.28 -27.93
C ASP A 31 -2.92 -18.95 -26.67
N LYS A 32 -3.05 -17.74 -26.13
CA LYS A 32 -2.35 -17.37 -24.89
C LYS A 32 -2.88 -18.17 -23.70
N ILE A 33 -1.98 -18.92 -23.07
CA ILE A 33 -2.23 -19.60 -21.81
C ILE A 33 -2.30 -18.55 -20.68
N VAL A 34 -3.37 -18.62 -19.88
CA VAL A 34 -3.53 -17.81 -18.66
C VAL A 34 -2.94 -18.58 -17.48
N PRO A 35 -1.82 -18.14 -16.86
CA PRO A 35 -1.18 -18.85 -15.75
C PRO A 35 -1.91 -18.62 -14.43
N ILE A 36 -3.13 -19.17 -14.29
CA ILE A 36 -4.05 -18.89 -13.18
C ILE A 36 -3.37 -19.08 -11.81
N ASP A 37 -2.70 -20.21 -11.58
CA ASP A 37 -2.08 -20.54 -10.29
C ASP A 37 -1.06 -19.50 -9.84
N LYS A 38 -0.43 -18.79 -10.78
CA LYS A 38 0.52 -17.72 -10.49
C LYS A 38 -0.17 -16.38 -10.30
N LEU A 39 -1.14 -16.07 -11.16
CA LEU A 39 -1.86 -14.80 -11.12
C LEU A 39 -2.66 -14.63 -9.83
N VAL A 40 -3.33 -15.70 -9.37
CA VAL A 40 -4.15 -15.66 -8.14
C VAL A 40 -3.36 -15.42 -6.86
N LYS A 41 -2.03 -15.65 -6.89
CA LYS A 41 -1.14 -15.34 -5.77
C LYS A 41 -0.79 -13.86 -5.67
N GLY A 42 -1.20 -13.04 -6.63
CA GLY A 42 -0.95 -11.59 -6.61
C GLY A 42 0.52 -11.21 -6.76
N ARG A 43 1.40 -12.12 -7.21
CA ARG A 43 2.82 -11.83 -7.42
C ARG A 43 3.01 -10.82 -8.55
N PHE A 44 3.81 -9.79 -8.32
CA PHE A 44 4.03 -8.70 -9.27
C PHE A 44 4.56 -9.21 -10.63
N GLN A 45 5.58 -10.06 -10.62
CA GLN A 45 6.24 -10.52 -11.84
C GLN A 45 5.26 -11.21 -12.81
N ASP A 46 4.53 -12.22 -12.34
CA ASP A 46 3.59 -12.98 -13.18
C ASP A 46 2.41 -12.12 -13.65
N ASN A 47 1.88 -11.26 -12.78
CA ASN A 47 0.78 -10.36 -13.12
C ASN A 47 1.22 -9.28 -14.12
N PHE A 48 2.40 -8.70 -13.93
CA PHE A 48 2.95 -7.70 -14.83
C PHE A 48 3.27 -8.27 -16.21
N GLU A 49 3.87 -9.46 -16.29
CA GLU A 49 4.12 -10.15 -17.57
C GLU A 49 2.81 -10.43 -18.32
N PHE A 50 1.77 -10.87 -17.61
CA PHE A 50 0.45 -11.10 -18.21
C PHE A 50 -0.16 -9.79 -18.72
N LEU A 51 -0.13 -8.72 -17.93
CA LEU A 51 -0.67 -7.41 -18.31
C LEU A 51 0.09 -6.78 -19.47
N GLN A 52 1.41 -6.92 -19.53
CA GLN A 52 2.23 -6.45 -20.64
C GLN A 52 1.79 -7.10 -21.96
N TRP A 53 1.60 -8.43 -21.95
CA TRP A 53 1.05 -9.12 -23.11
C TRP A 53 -0.39 -8.69 -23.41
N PHE A 54 -1.23 -8.56 -22.38
CA PHE A 54 -2.64 -8.22 -22.54
C PHE A 54 -2.83 -6.82 -23.14
N LYS A 55 -1.98 -5.86 -22.77
CA LYS A 55 -1.97 -4.52 -23.37
C LYS A 55 -1.67 -4.57 -24.87
N LYS A 56 -0.64 -5.33 -25.28
CA LYS A 56 -0.33 -5.53 -26.70
C LYS A 56 -1.48 -6.21 -27.45
N PHE A 57 -2.11 -7.20 -26.84
CA PHE A 57 -3.30 -7.86 -27.39
C PHE A 57 -4.46 -6.84 -27.55
N PHE A 58 -4.75 -6.06 -26.51
CA PHE A 58 -5.81 -5.06 -26.54
C PHE A 58 -5.59 -4.00 -27.63
N ASP A 59 -4.38 -3.48 -27.78
CA ASP A 59 -4.07 -2.42 -28.75
C ASP A 59 -4.26 -2.86 -30.20
N VAL A 60 -4.03 -4.14 -30.48
CA VAL A 60 -4.21 -4.71 -31.83
C VAL A 60 -5.69 -4.98 -32.12
N ASN A 61 -6.49 -5.26 -31.08
CA ASN A 61 -7.85 -5.74 -31.24
C ASN A 61 -8.94 -4.70 -30.94
N ASN A 62 -8.62 -3.61 -30.23
CA ASN A 62 -9.61 -2.62 -29.86
C ASN A 62 -9.90 -1.64 -31.01
N THR A 63 -11.10 -1.75 -31.60
CA THR A 63 -11.54 -0.99 -32.77
C THR A 63 -12.65 0.02 -32.48
N VAL A 64 -13.24 0.01 -31.27
CA VAL A 64 -14.36 0.89 -30.87
C VAL A 64 -14.07 1.52 -29.52
N ALA A 65 -14.12 2.85 -29.44
CA ALA A 65 -13.58 3.63 -28.33
C ALA A 65 -14.50 3.75 -27.09
N ASP A 66 -15.80 3.50 -27.24
CA ASP A 66 -16.77 3.80 -26.16
C ASP A 66 -17.23 2.53 -25.44
N TYR A 67 -16.48 2.12 -24.42
CA TYR A 67 -16.87 1.08 -23.46
C TYR A 67 -17.19 1.72 -22.11
N ASP A 68 -18.41 1.52 -21.59
CA ASP A 68 -18.79 1.90 -20.23
C ASP A 68 -18.51 0.74 -19.25
N PRO A 69 -17.41 0.78 -18.48
CA PRO A 69 -17.09 -0.26 -17.53
C PRO A 69 -18.02 -0.27 -16.30
N VAL A 70 -18.63 0.86 -15.94
CA VAL A 70 -19.50 0.96 -14.75
C VAL A 70 -20.85 0.34 -15.06
N GLY A 71 -21.46 0.71 -16.18
CA GLY A 71 -22.68 0.09 -16.68
C GLY A 71 -22.51 -1.41 -16.93
N ALA A 72 -21.37 -1.83 -17.49
CA ALA A 72 -21.08 -3.25 -17.73
C ALA A 72 -21.01 -4.10 -16.43
N ARG A 73 -20.64 -3.47 -15.30
CA ARG A 73 -20.66 -4.09 -13.96
C ARG A 73 -22.00 -3.94 -13.24
N GLY A 74 -22.99 -3.28 -13.84
CA GLY A 74 -24.27 -3.00 -13.17
C GLY A 74 -24.13 -2.02 -12.00
N GLY A 75 -23.13 -1.12 -12.05
CA GLY A 75 -22.85 -0.16 -10.98
C GLY A 75 -22.03 -0.70 -9.81
N GLU A 76 -21.63 -1.97 -9.83
CA GLU A 76 -20.80 -2.54 -8.76
C GLU A 76 -19.39 -1.91 -8.72
N ALA A 77 -18.91 -1.59 -7.52
CA ALA A 77 -17.52 -1.21 -7.28
C ALA A 77 -16.58 -2.42 -7.46
N MET A 78 -15.32 -2.18 -7.85
CA MET A 78 -14.29 -3.22 -7.93
C MET A 78 -13.40 -3.19 -6.69
N GLY A 79 -13.01 -4.38 -6.22
CA GLY A 79 -12.06 -4.56 -5.13
C GLY A 79 -12.67 -4.40 -3.73
N ASN A 80 -11.96 -4.94 -2.75
CA ASN A 80 -12.19 -4.73 -1.31
C ASN A 80 -11.16 -3.78 -0.68
N GLY A 81 -10.13 -3.39 -1.43
CA GLY A 81 -9.25 -2.30 -1.05
C GLY A 81 -10.03 -1.00 -1.11
N SER A 82 -10.03 -0.26 0.00
CA SER A 82 -10.65 1.06 0.13
C SER A 82 -10.38 1.89 -1.13
N VAL A 83 -11.42 2.09 -1.95
CA VAL A 83 -11.42 3.11 -3.00
C VAL A 83 -11.51 4.47 -2.30
N ARG A 84 -10.41 4.88 -1.69
CA ARG A 84 -10.10 6.29 -1.49
C ARG A 84 -9.02 6.60 -2.52
N SER A 85 -9.33 7.53 -3.40
CA SER A 85 -8.55 7.88 -4.60
C SER A 85 -8.85 6.94 -5.77
N ILE A 86 -9.92 7.22 -6.54
CA ILE A 86 -9.86 8.01 -7.78
C ILE A 86 -11.26 8.66 -7.99
N SER A 87 -11.30 10.00 -8.00
CA SER A 87 -12.37 10.91 -8.47
C SER A 87 -13.53 11.37 -7.56
N ALA A 88 -13.74 12.69 -7.64
CA ALA A 88 -14.95 13.50 -7.42
C ALA A 88 -15.32 13.96 -5.99
N THR A 89 -14.99 15.23 -5.72
CA THR A 89 -15.77 16.23 -4.95
C THR A 89 -16.92 15.70 -4.09
N GLN A 90 -16.69 15.48 -2.80
CA GLN A 90 -17.66 15.76 -1.74
C GLN A 90 -16.93 15.88 -0.39
N ILE A 91 -16.94 17.09 0.15
CA ILE A 91 -16.48 17.50 1.48
C ILE A 91 -17.46 16.95 2.51
N HIS A 92 -17.09 16.02 3.40
CA HIS A 92 -17.79 15.85 4.68
C HIS A 92 -16.86 15.36 5.81
N LYS A 93 -17.02 16.01 6.96
CA LYS A 93 -16.28 15.99 8.23
C LYS A 93 -16.17 14.64 8.96
N ARG A 94 -15.03 14.46 9.65
CA ARG A 94 -14.81 13.84 11.01
C ARG A 94 -15.26 12.36 11.17
N THR A 95 -14.74 11.50 12.05
CA THR A 95 -14.05 11.56 13.35
C THR A 95 -13.37 10.20 13.60
N THR A 96 -12.31 10.17 14.40
CA THR A 96 -11.67 8.97 14.98
C THR A 96 -12.57 8.29 16.04
N PRO A 97 -12.26 7.04 16.43
CA PRO A 97 -11.74 6.90 17.79
C PRO A 97 -10.54 5.93 17.93
N ALA A 98 -9.79 6.17 18.99
CA ALA A 98 -8.57 5.51 19.42
C ALA A 98 -8.84 4.20 20.20
N VAL A 99 -7.86 3.28 20.19
CA VAL A 99 -7.71 2.21 21.20
C VAL A 99 -6.22 2.02 21.51
N ALA A 100 -5.91 2.03 22.80
CA ALA A 100 -4.58 1.97 23.44
C ALA A 100 -3.90 0.58 23.39
N PRO A 101 -2.56 0.50 23.61
CA PRO A 101 -1.83 -0.77 23.59
C PRO A 101 -1.76 -1.43 24.98
N ARG A 102 -1.72 -2.78 25.01
CA ARG A 102 -1.53 -3.60 26.23
C ARG A 102 -0.15 -4.28 26.19
N PRO A 103 0.60 -4.35 27.31
CA PRO A 103 1.95 -4.92 27.33
C PRO A 103 1.93 -6.42 27.71
N VAL A 104 2.93 -7.18 27.26
CA VAL A 104 3.25 -8.49 27.83
C VAL A 104 4.77 -8.71 27.92
N ALA A 105 5.17 -9.07 29.14
CA ALA A 105 6.55 -9.27 29.62
C ALA A 105 7.17 -10.61 29.13
N PRO A 106 8.50 -10.81 29.32
CA PRO A 106 9.29 -11.85 28.65
C PRO A 106 9.42 -13.12 29.50
N LYS A 107 9.66 -14.28 28.85
CA LYS A 107 10.15 -15.50 29.53
C LYS A 107 11.48 -15.97 28.93
N GLN A 108 12.38 -16.28 29.86
CA GLN A 108 13.80 -16.58 29.75
C GLN A 108 14.14 -17.95 29.10
N PRO A 109 15.41 -18.18 28.74
CA PRO A 109 15.92 -19.44 28.19
C PRO A 109 16.64 -20.33 29.23
N VAL A 110 16.63 -21.64 28.99
CA VAL A 110 17.48 -22.69 29.61
C VAL A 110 17.76 -23.73 28.51
N ALA A 111 18.90 -24.41 28.32
CA ALA A 111 20.22 -24.44 28.94
C ALA A 111 21.20 -25.09 27.91
N LYS A 112 22.51 -25.00 28.18
CA LYS A 112 23.65 -25.53 27.40
C LYS A 112 23.94 -27.02 27.66
N SER A 113 24.78 -27.60 26.78
CA SER A 113 25.78 -28.71 26.94
C SER A 113 25.52 -29.85 25.94
N THR A 114 26.44 -30.52 25.24
CA THR A 114 27.92 -30.63 25.24
C THR A 114 28.36 -31.37 23.95
N ALA A 115 29.64 -31.25 23.58
CA ALA A 115 30.27 -31.77 22.36
C ALA A 115 30.58 -33.29 22.35
N ALA A 116 30.70 -33.90 21.16
CA ALA A 116 31.67 -34.95 20.80
C ALA A 116 31.58 -35.31 19.29
N ALA A 117 32.73 -35.55 18.64
CA ALA A 117 32.90 -36.06 17.26
C ALA A 117 33.43 -37.53 17.31
N PRO A 118 33.85 -38.20 16.21
CA PRO A 118 33.37 -38.30 14.80
C PRO A 118 33.11 -39.77 14.39
N ARG A 119 32.57 -40.04 13.17
CA ARG A 119 33.04 -41.11 12.24
C ARG A 119 32.23 -41.23 10.94
N ALA A 120 32.95 -41.69 9.91
CA ALA A 120 32.58 -41.77 8.50
C ALA A 120 31.56 -42.88 8.15
N GLY A 121 30.81 -42.65 7.06
CA GLY A 121 30.05 -43.65 6.33
C GLY A 121 29.60 -43.09 4.97
N LEU A 122 30.08 -43.69 3.88
CA LEU A 122 29.60 -43.48 2.52
C LEU A 122 28.17 -44.02 2.39
N ASN A 123 27.24 -43.25 1.80
CA ASN A 123 26.39 -43.70 0.70
C ASN A 123 25.42 -42.59 0.21
N SER A 124 25.42 -42.41 -1.11
CA SER A 124 24.24 -42.19 -1.97
C SER A 124 23.28 -41.01 -1.68
N ARG A 125 23.41 -39.99 -2.55
CA ARG A 125 22.32 -39.47 -3.40
C ARG A 125 21.14 -38.80 -2.68
N GLY A 126 21.21 -37.47 -2.63
CA GLY A 126 20.07 -36.62 -2.30
C GLY A 126 20.51 -35.17 -2.09
N THR A 127 20.65 -34.41 -3.17
CA THR A 127 20.70 -32.94 -3.10
C THR A 127 19.44 -32.42 -2.41
N PRO A 128 19.52 -31.58 -1.35
CA PRO A 128 18.33 -31.01 -0.74
C PRO A 128 17.85 -29.84 -1.62
N ALA A 129 17.04 -30.16 -2.63
CA ALA A 129 16.33 -29.20 -3.47
C ALA A 129 15.11 -28.61 -2.73
N GLY A 130 15.34 -27.97 -1.59
CA GLY A 130 14.25 -27.41 -0.76
C GLY A 130 14.57 -26.12 -0.01
N ARG A 131 15.82 -25.61 -0.07
CA ARG A 131 16.21 -24.39 0.68
C ARG A 131 16.27 -23.12 -0.17
N VAL A 132 16.33 -23.25 -1.50
CA VAL A 132 16.44 -22.10 -2.42
C VAL A 132 15.08 -21.43 -2.64
N ASP A 133 13.99 -22.20 -2.63
CA ASP A 133 12.62 -21.72 -2.91
C ASP A 133 12.09 -20.75 -1.84
N ASN A 134 12.45 -20.99 -0.57
CA ASN A 134 12.02 -20.15 0.55
C ASN A 134 12.78 -18.81 0.56
N ASN A 135 14.07 -18.81 0.18
CA ASN A 135 14.84 -17.57 0.09
C ASN A 135 14.40 -16.72 -1.11
N SER A 136 14.06 -17.34 -2.25
CA SER A 136 13.49 -16.63 -3.39
C SER A 136 12.14 -16.00 -3.04
N SER A 137 11.25 -16.78 -2.42
CA SER A 137 9.93 -16.29 -1.98
C SER A 137 10.06 -15.14 -0.97
N ARG A 138 11.03 -15.21 -0.05
CA ARG A 138 11.30 -14.14 0.91
C ARG A 138 11.88 -12.89 0.25
N VAL A 139 12.77 -13.06 -0.72
CA VAL A 139 13.32 -11.94 -1.51
C VAL A 139 12.20 -11.24 -2.28
N ASP A 140 11.26 -11.99 -2.85
CA ASP A 140 10.10 -11.44 -3.56
C ASP A 140 9.15 -10.67 -2.63
N GLU A 141 8.85 -11.22 -1.45
CA GLU A 141 8.06 -10.51 -0.41
C GLU A 141 8.73 -9.20 0.03
N LEU A 142 10.04 -9.24 0.29
CA LEU A 142 10.80 -8.06 0.69
C LEU A 142 10.84 -7.01 -0.44
N ASN A 143 10.94 -7.45 -1.70
CA ASN A 143 10.86 -6.56 -2.86
C ASN A 143 9.46 -5.90 -2.98
N SER A 144 8.39 -6.63 -2.70
CA SER A 144 7.02 -6.08 -2.67
C SER A 144 6.88 -5.03 -1.58
N GLN A 145 7.33 -5.33 -0.35
CA GLN A 145 7.29 -4.38 0.77
C GLN A 145 8.12 -3.12 0.46
N MET A 146 9.29 -3.28 -0.15
CA MET A 146 10.12 -2.16 -0.61
C MET A 146 9.40 -1.30 -1.65
N MET A 147 8.64 -1.90 -2.57
CA MET A 147 7.87 -1.15 -3.57
C MET A 147 6.71 -0.39 -2.93
N ASP A 148 5.96 -1.01 -2.02
CA ASP A 148 4.86 -0.37 -1.31
C ASP A 148 5.33 0.79 -0.42
N LEU A 149 6.45 0.58 0.28
CA LEU A 149 7.12 1.63 1.05
C LEU A 149 7.57 2.78 0.16
N LYS A 150 8.17 2.50 -1.01
CA LYS A 150 8.57 3.56 -1.96
C LYS A 150 7.38 4.36 -2.45
N LEU A 151 6.27 3.71 -2.80
CA LEU A 151 5.05 4.41 -3.23
C LEU A 151 4.47 5.26 -2.09
N THR A 152 4.50 4.76 -0.86
CA THR A 152 4.05 5.49 0.32
C THR A 152 4.92 6.70 0.58
N VAL A 153 6.25 6.54 0.51
CA VAL A 153 7.21 7.65 0.68
C VAL A 153 7.02 8.68 -0.42
N ASP A 154 6.90 8.30 -1.69
CA ASP A 154 6.65 9.25 -2.79
C ASP A 154 5.33 10.03 -2.61
N GLY A 155 4.29 9.37 -2.08
CA GLY A 155 3.04 10.04 -1.70
C GLY A 155 3.25 11.06 -0.57
N LEU A 156 3.95 10.67 0.50
CA LEU A 156 4.24 11.53 1.64
C LEU A 156 5.17 12.70 1.26
N GLU A 157 6.12 12.49 0.36
CA GLU A 157 7.01 13.55 -0.14
C GLU A 157 6.22 14.61 -0.91
N LYS A 158 5.26 14.20 -1.74
CA LYS A 158 4.35 15.14 -2.42
C LYS A 158 3.48 15.92 -1.44
N GLU A 159 2.96 15.26 -0.41
CA GLU A 159 2.19 15.94 0.65
C GLU A 159 3.07 16.92 1.44
N ARG A 160 4.27 16.50 1.85
CA ARG A 160 5.25 17.37 2.51
C ARG A 160 5.55 18.60 1.67
N ASP A 161 5.87 18.42 0.39
CA ASP A 161 6.23 19.53 -0.51
C ASP A 161 5.04 20.46 -0.76
N PHE A 162 3.83 19.91 -0.84
CA PHE A 162 2.61 20.68 -0.95
C PHE A 162 2.36 21.57 0.28
N TYR A 163 2.47 21.01 1.49
CA TYR A 163 2.28 21.79 2.72
C TYR A 163 3.42 22.79 2.95
N PHE A 164 4.66 22.38 2.67
CA PHE A 164 5.83 23.26 2.74
C PHE A 164 5.67 24.45 1.79
N GLY A 165 5.26 24.22 0.54
CA GLY A 165 5.00 25.29 -0.43
C GLY A 165 3.96 26.29 0.08
N LYS A 166 2.85 25.81 0.66
CA LYS A 166 1.84 26.70 1.26
C LYS A 166 2.38 27.54 2.42
N LEU A 167 3.15 26.93 3.31
CA LEU A 167 3.76 27.64 4.44
C LEU A 167 4.77 28.67 3.95
N ARG A 168 5.52 28.36 2.88
CA ARG A 168 6.45 29.30 2.25
C ARG A 168 5.72 30.48 1.60
N ASP A 169 4.62 30.24 0.89
CA ASP A 169 3.79 31.31 0.30
C ASP A 169 3.24 32.25 1.39
N ILE A 170 2.77 31.68 2.49
CA ILE A 170 2.31 32.45 3.66
C ILE A 170 3.46 33.25 4.29
N GLU A 171 4.63 32.63 4.44
CA GLU A 171 5.83 33.29 5.00
C GLU A 171 6.23 34.52 4.17
N VAL A 172 6.30 34.38 2.84
CA VAL A 172 6.59 35.52 1.93
C VAL A 172 5.58 36.63 2.14
N LEU A 173 4.29 36.30 2.14
CA LEU A 173 3.21 37.27 2.31
C LEU A 173 3.33 38.01 3.65
N CYS A 174 3.68 37.30 4.72
CA CYS A 174 3.87 37.89 6.05
C CYS A 174 5.12 38.77 6.13
N GLN A 175 6.23 38.39 5.49
CA GLN A 175 7.46 39.18 5.44
C GLN A 175 7.27 40.50 4.67
N GLU A 176 6.50 40.49 3.58
CA GLU A 176 6.20 41.70 2.80
C GLU A 176 5.43 42.77 3.60
N HIS A 177 4.64 42.33 4.59
CA HIS A 177 3.80 43.20 5.44
C HIS A 177 4.31 43.24 6.90
N GLU A 178 5.57 42.90 7.14
CA GLU A 178 6.14 42.81 8.49
C GLU A 178 6.09 44.18 9.20
N GLY A 179 5.52 44.21 10.40
CA GLY A 179 5.38 45.43 11.22
C GLY A 179 4.06 46.20 11.03
N GLU A 180 3.19 45.81 10.10
CA GLU A 180 1.87 46.46 9.94
C GLU A 180 0.90 46.10 11.06
N THR A 181 0.86 44.81 11.43
CA THR A 181 -0.01 44.32 12.50
C THR A 181 0.72 43.35 13.42
N PRO A 182 0.43 43.37 14.73
CA PRO A 182 1.04 42.42 15.68
C PRO A 182 0.67 40.97 15.39
N VAL A 183 -0.41 40.73 14.64
CA VAL A 183 -0.84 39.40 14.21
C VAL A 183 0.17 38.75 13.25
N ILE A 184 0.80 39.54 12.38
CA ILE A 184 1.81 39.04 11.42
C ILE A 184 3.03 38.50 12.17
N GLN A 185 3.46 39.17 13.24
CA GLN A 185 4.56 38.69 14.08
C GLN A 185 4.22 37.35 14.75
N ASN A 186 2.98 37.18 15.22
CA ASN A 186 2.54 35.92 15.81
C ASN A 186 2.55 34.77 14.80
N ILE A 187 2.15 35.04 13.54
CA ILE A 187 2.19 34.03 12.47
C ILE A 187 3.64 33.64 12.14
N LEU A 188 4.56 34.60 12.03
CA LEU A 188 5.98 34.32 11.80
C LEU A 188 6.60 33.53 12.95
N ASN A 189 6.24 33.84 14.21
CA ASN A 189 6.69 33.07 15.37
C ASN A 189 6.23 31.61 15.32
N ILE A 190 5.01 31.34 14.83
CA ILE A 190 4.50 29.97 14.63
C ILE A 190 5.29 29.27 13.52
N LEU A 191 5.55 29.96 12.39
CA LEU A 191 6.27 29.38 11.26
C LEU A 191 7.75 29.05 11.58
N TYR A 192 8.37 29.82 12.46
CA TYR A 192 9.75 29.61 12.90
C TYR A 192 9.88 28.83 14.20
N ALA A 193 8.76 28.41 14.80
CA ALA A 193 8.79 27.57 15.98
C ALA A 193 9.54 26.28 15.66
N THR A 194 10.48 25.93 16.54
CA THR A 194 11.20 24.66 16.42
C THR A 194 10.42 23.56 17.14
N GLU A 195 10.73 22.29 16.86
CA GLU A 195 10.04 21.15 17.49
C GLU A 195 10.06 21.23 19.03
N ALA A 196 11.16 21.73 19.61
CA ALA A 196 11.27 21.98 21.06
C ALA A 196 10.30 23.05 21.60
N SER A 197 9.92 24.02 20.78
CA SER A 197 8.97 25.10 21.12
C SER A 197 7.51 24.65 20.97
N THR A 198 7.26 23.66 20.12
CA THR A 198 5.92 23.19 19.78
C THR A 198 5.39 22.24 20.85
N ASP A 199 6.25 21.39 21.40
CA ASP A 199 5.91 20.50 22.52
C ASP A 199 5.50 21.27 23.79
N GLU A 200 6.09 22.45 24.05
CA GLU A 200 5.70 23.32 25.17
C GLU A 200 4.34 23.98 24.97
N ILE A 201 3.98 24.34 23.73
CA ILE A 201 2.67 24.95 23.41
C ILE A 201 1.54 23.91 23.53
N VAL A 202 1.76 22.69 23.04
CA VAL A 202 0.79 21.59 23.16
C VAL A 202 0.58 21.20 24.63
N ALA A 203 1.64 21.16 25.42
CA ALA A 203 1.55 20.89 26.86
C ALA A 203 0.77 21.97 27.63
N GLN A 204 0.87 23.24 27.23
CA GLN A 204 0.13 24.35 27.86
C GLN A 204 -1.36 24.39 27.47
N GLU A 205 -1.73 23.93 26.27
CA GLU A 205 -3.13 23.81 25.86
C GLU A 205 -3.86 22.69 26.63
N ASP A 206 -3.17 21.58 26.93
CA ASP A 206 -3.73 20.47 27.70
C ASP A 206 -3.95 20.83 29.18
N GLU A 207 -3.06 21.61 29.81
CA GLU A 207 -3.27 22.09 31.19
C GLU A 207 -4.42 23.10 31.31
N ASN A 208 -4.56 24.02 30.34
CA ASN A 208 -5.64 25.02 30.36
C ASN A 208 -7.04 24.43 30.12
N GLN A 209 -7.14 23.33 29.36
CA GLN A 209 -8.42 22.62 29.19
C GLN A 209 -8.81 21.79 30.41
N ASN A 210 -7.84 21.33 31.21
CA ASN A 210 -8.09 20.50 32.39
C ASN A 210 -8.32 21.31 33.68
N SER A 211 -8.20 22.64 33.63
CA SER A 211 -8.45 23.53 34.78
C SER A 211 -9.86 24.15 34.81
N THR A 212 -10.72 23.87 33.82
CA THR A 212 -12.10 24.42 33.75
C THR A 212 -13.18 23.43 34.22
N PHE A 213 -12.91 22.61 35.24
CA PHE A 213 -13.95 21.84 35.94
C PHE A 213 -13.85 22.01 37.45
#